data_AF-A0A7W1QTG8-F1
#
_entry.id   AF-A0A7W1QTG8-F1
#
_cell.length_a   1.000
_cell.length_b   1.000
_cell.length_c   1.000
_cell.angle_alpha   90.00
_cell.angle_beta   90.00
_cell.angle_gamma   90.00
#
_symmetry.space_group_name_H-M   'P 1'
#
loop_
_entity.id
_entity.type
_entity.pdbx_description
1 polymer ?
#
loop_
_entity_poly.entity_id
_entity_poly.type
_entity_poly.pdbx_seq_one_letter_code
_entity_poly.pdbx_strand_id
1 'polypeptide(L)'
;LTPAEPDLPKMLRSHDAALLIGDPAMTFPREDLRVYDLAELWREHTGLGFVFAMWMAGEEDAERIARVDFAGARDEGLMNAELIAETYSKDLGLPYSELLSYLRENICYELDEDMRAGLDLFYQLAHRHGLAETARPLKFVGGAEVVA
;
A
#
# COMPACT_ATOMS: atom_id res chain seq x y z
N LEU A 1 -18.63 8.43 -0.42
CA LEU A 1 -17.55 8.85 0.51
C LEU A 1 -17.48 10.36 0.48
N THR A 2 -17.40 11.00 1.64
CA THR A 2 -17.19 12.45 1.74
C THR A 2 -15.70 12.69 1.97
N PRO A 3 -14.98 13.39 1.07
CA PRO A 3 -13.58 13.73 1.31
C PRO A 3 -13.44 14.56 2.59
N ALA A 4 -12.43 14.24 3.39
CA ALA A 4 -12.10 14.96 4.62
C ALA A 4 -10.59 14.88 4.87
N GLU A 5 -10.05 15.91 5.52
CA GLU A 5 -8.73 15.82 6.15
C GLU A 5 -8.70 14.66 7.15
N PRO A 6 -7.56 13.97 7.35
CA PRO A 6 -7.44 12.80 8.22
C PRO A 6 -7.42 13.18 9.72
N ASP A 7 -8.47 13.89 10.15
CA ASP A 7 -8.74 14.30 11.53
C ASP A 7 -9.91 13.47 12.06
N LEU A 8 -9.58 12.37 12.73
CA LEU A 8 -10.54 11.36 13.16
C LEU A 8 -11.69 11.95 14.01
N PRO A 9 -11.45 12.77 15.05
CA PRO A 9 -12.54 13.43 15.76
C PRO A 9 -13.44 14.28 14.87
N LYS A 10 -12.90 14.99 13.86
CA LYS A 10 -13.75 15.74 12.91
C LYS A 10 -14.58 14.84 12.02
N MET A 11 -13.99 13.76 11.52
CA MET A 11 -14.68 12.80 10.65
C MET A 11 -15.85 12.15 11.40
N LEU A 12 -15.61 11.65 12.61
CA LEU A 12 -16.61 10.93 13.41
C LEU A 12 -17.70 11.81 14.03
N ARG A 13 -17.53 13.15 14.05
CA ARG A 13 -18.61 14.06 14.48
C ARG A 13 -19.80 14.12 13.53
N SER A 14 -19.59 13.80 12.26
CA SER A 14 -20.58 13.96 11.20
C SER A 14 -20.84 12.68 10.40
N HIS A 15 -20.10 11.61 10.68
CA HIS A 15 -20.18 10.32 10.00
C HIS A 15 -19.99 9.20 11.01
N ASP A 16 -20.58 8.03 10.74
CA ASP A 16 -20.50 6.86 11.62
C ASP A 16 -19.14 6.14 11.56
N ALA A 17 -18.33 6.41 10.52
CA ALA A 17 -17.04 5.78 10.28
C ALA A 17 -16.06 6.75 9.59
N ALA A 18 -14.77 6.44 9.70
CA ALA A 18 -13.68 7.17 9.09
C ALA A 18 -12.73 6.21 8.35
N LEU A 19 -12.21 6.65 7.21
CA LEU A 19 -11.14 5.97 6.48
C LEU A 19 -9.85 6.79 6.61
N LEU A 20 -8.81 6.19 7.19
CA LEU A 20 -7.49 6.78 7.33
C LEU A 20 -6.48 5.97 6.50
N ILE A 21 -5.51 6.65 5.92
CA ILE A 21 -4.38 6.05 5.19
C ILE A 21 -3.09 6.78 5.55
N GLY A 22 -1.93 6.16 5.33
CA GLY A 22 -0.62 6.72 5.66
C GLY A 22 -0.42 6.91 7.17
N ASP A 23 0.45 7.83 7.56
CA ASP A 23 0.84 8.07 8.96
C ASP A 23 -0.34 8.31 9.92
N PRO A 24 -1.43 9.01 9.54
CA PRO A 24 -2.62 9.13 10.39
C PRO A 24 -3.25 7.78 10.77
N ALA A 25 -3.18 6.77 9.89
CA ALA A 25 -3.69 5.43 10.18
C ALA A 25 -2.81 4.66 11.18
N MET A 26 -1.55 5.07 11.36
CA MET A 26 -0.64 4.46 12.34
C MET A 26 -0.80 5.08 13.73
N THR A 27 -1.12 6.38 13.80
CA THR A 27 -1.00 7.20 15.01
C THR A 27 -2.32 7.49 15.74
N PHE A 28 -3.47 7.15 15.16
CA PHE A 28 -4.75 7.52 15.76
C PHE A 28 -5.07 6.74 17.06
N PRO A 29 -5.79 7.35 18.01
CA PRO A 29 -6.27 6.66 19.22
C PRO A 29 -7.28 5.59 18.84
N ARG A 30 -7.04 4.34 19.27
CA ARG A 30 -7.86 3.18 18.91
C ARG A 30 -8.90 2.85 19.99
N GLU A 31 -8.82 3.51 21.15
CA GLU A 31 -9.72 3.30 22.27
C GLU A 31 -11.17 3.59 21.87
N ASP A 32 -12.09 2.74 22.33
CA ASP A 32 -13.53 2.83 22.05
C ASP A 32 -13.93 2.76 20.56
N LEU A 33 -13.00 2.39 19.68
CA LEU A 33 -13.26 2.25 18.25
C LEU A 33 -13.18 0.79 17.80
N ARG A 34 -14.06 0.44 16.85
CA ARG A 34 -13.87 -0.77 16.07
C ARG A 34 -12.98 -0.43 14.88
N VAL A 35 -11.75 -0.95 14.90
CA VAL A 35 -10.76 -0.74 13.85
C VAL A 35 -10.77 -1.94 12.91
N TYR A 36 -10.70 -1.67 11.61
CA TYR A 36 -10.59 -2.68 10.57
C TYR A 36 -9.36 -2.39 9.72
N ASP A 37 -8.49 -3.38 9.58
CA ASP A 37 -7.43 -3.36 8.58
C ASP A 37 -8.01 -3.82 7.23
N LEU A 38 -7.92 -2.97 6.22
CA LEU A 38 -8.49 -3.26 4.91
C LEU A 38 -7.71 -4.34 4.14
N ALA A 39 -6.41 -4.49 4.38
CA ALA A 39 -5.62 -5.57 3.80
C ALA A 39 -5.94 -6.91 4.48
N GLU A 40 -6.16 -6.90 5.79
CA GLU A 40 -6.64 -8.08 6.53
C GLU A 40 -8.01 -8.52 6.02
N LEU A 41 -8.99 -7.61 5.98
CA LEU A 41 -10.33 -7.91 5.45
C LEU A 41 -10.28 -8.41 4.00
N TRP A 42 -9.44 -7.80 3.15
CA TRP A 42 -9.24 -8.28 1.79
C TRP A 42 -8.74 -9.72 1.77
N ARG A 43 -7.73 -10.05 2.58
CA ARG A 43 -7.19 -11.41 2.69
C ARG A 43 -8.24 -12.38 3.22
N GLU A 44 -9.03 -12.01 4.23
CA GLU A 44 -10.11 -12.84 4.77
C GLU A 44 -11.16 -13.19 3.70
N HIS A 45 -11.52 -12.22 2.85
CA HIS A 45 -12.54 -12.40 1.83
C HIS A 45 -12.06 -13.08 0.55
N THR A 46 -10.79 -12.90 0.18
CA THR A 46 -10.27 -13.35 -1.13
C THR A 46 -9.23 -14.45 -1.03
N GLY A 47 -8.55 -14.56 0.13
CA GLY A 47 -7.36 -15.39 0.29
C GLY A 47 -6.11 -14.83 -0.40
N LEU A 48 -6.16 -13.64 -1.01
CA LEU A 48 -5.10 -13.09 -1.86
C LEU A 48 -4.38 -11.88 -1.24
N GLY A 49 -3.19 -11.58 -1.76
CA GLY A 49 -2.41 -10.40 -1.42
C GLY A 49 -3.09 -9.10 -1.84
N PHE A 50 -2.68 -7.99 -1.24
CA PHE A 50 -3.21 -6.66 -1.58
C PHE A 50 -2.07 -5.70 -1.95
N VAL A 51 -2.18 -5.06 -3.12
CA VAL A 51 -1.20 -4.11 -3.64
C VAL A 51 -1.72 -2.69 -3.45
N PHE A 52 -1.14 -1.95 -2.49
CA PHE A 52 -1.51 -0.55 -2.23
C PHE A 52 -0.95 0.44 -3.26
N ALA A 53 0.27 0.20 -3.74
CA ALA A 53 0.97 1.12 -4.63
C ALA A 53 1.95 0.40 -5.55
N MET A 54 2.22 1.00 -6.71
CA MET A 54 3.21 0.54 -7.69
C MET A 54 3.96 1.74 -8.27
N TRP A 55 5.20 1.50 -8.70
CA TRP A 55 5.91 2.44 -9.56
C TRP A 55 5.35 2.34 -10.98
N MET A 56 4.80 3.44 -11.49
CA MET A 56 4.15 3.49 -12.80
C MET A 56 4.73 4.63 -13.64
N ALA A 57 4.80 4.45 -14.95
CA ALA A 57 5.28 5.45 -15.90
C ALA A 57 4.43 5.44 -17.17
N GLY A 58 4.42 6.56 -17.90
CA GLY A 58 3.87 6.63 -19.26
C GLY A 58 4.64 5.71 -20.21
N GLU A 59 3.96 5.20 -21.25
CA GLU A 59 4.60 4.29 -22.22
C GLU A 59 5.78 4.97 -22.93
N GLU A 60 5.71 6.28 -23.16
CA GLU A 60 6.75 7.12 -23.75
C GLU A 60 8.02 7.23 -22.89
N ASP A 61 7.92 6.97 -21.59
CA ASP A 61 9.00 7.06 -20.61
C ASP A 61 9.61 5.70 -20.27
N ALA A 62 9.07 4.61 -20.82
CA ALA A 62 9.42 3.23 -20.43
C ALA A 62 10.93 2.96 -20.53
N GLU A 63 11.59 3.36 -21.61
CA GLU A 63 13.04 3.15 -21.79
C GLU A 63 13.90 3.95 -20.80
N ARG A 64 13.43 5.14 -20.42
CA ARG A 64 14.12 6.00 -19.45
C ARG A 64 13.99 5.42 -18.05
N ILE A 65 12.79 4.99 -17.68
CA ILE A 65 12.47 4.42 -16.37
C ILE A 65 13.09 3.03 -16.20
N ALA A 66 13.22 2.24 -17.26
CA ALA A 66 13.92 0.95 -17.24
C ALA A 66 15.39 1.04 -16.79
N ARG A 67 16.00 2.24 -16.86
CA ARG A 67 17.40 2.47 -16.45
C ARG A 67 17.53 2.85 -14.98
N VAL A 68 16.42 3.10 -14.28
CA VAL A 68 16.42 3.45 -12.86
C VAL A 68 16.35 2.16 -12.04
N ASP A 69 17.32 1.95 -11.17
CA ASP A 69 17.37 0.79 -10.29
C ASP A 69 16.50 0.99 -9.03
N PHE A 70 15.18 0.90 -9.22
CA PHE A 70 14.23 0.99 -8.11
C PHE A 70 14.38 -0.18 -7.12
N ALA A 71 14.80 -1.36 -7.58
CA ALA A 71 15.04 -2.52 -6.73
C ALA A 71 16.24 -2.27 -5.82
N GLY A 72 17.36 -1.79 -6.38
CA GLY A 72 18.54 -1.41 -5.60
C GLY A 72 18.24 -0.30 -4.60
N ALA A 73 17.47 0.73 -4.98
CA ALA A 73 17.07 1.81 -4.06
C ALA A 73 16.19 1.30 -2.90
N ARG A 74 15.26 0.38 -3.18
CA ARG A 74 14.47 -0.30 -2.15
C ARG A 74 15.37 -1.11 -1.22
N ASP A 75 16.25 -1.93 -1.77
CA ASP A 75 17.13 -2.83 -1.01
C ASP A 75 18.07 -2.04 -0.10
N GLU A 76 18.63 -0.93 -0.61
CA GLU A 76 19.40 0.02 0.20
C GLU A 76 18.55 0.59 1.36
N GLY A 77 17.30 0.96 1.09
CA GLY A 77 16.36 1.41 2.12
C GLY A 77 16.13 0.35 3.21
N LEU A 78 15.94 -0.91 2.83
CA LEU A 78 15.75 -2.03 3.77
C LEU A 78 16.99 -2.35 4.58
N MET A 79 18.18 -2.27 3.96
CA MET A 79 19.46 -2.39 4.67
C MET A 79 19.63 -1.29 5.74
N ASN A 80 19.07 -0.11 5.48
CA ASN A 80 19.12 1.04 6.39
C ASN A 80 17.81 1.24 7.19
N ALA A 81 16.92 0.24 7.24
CA ALA A 81 15.59 0.38 7.87
C ALA A 81 15.66 0.81 9.35
N GLU A 82 16.73 0.43 10.06
CA GLU A 82 16.95 0.86 11.45
C GLU A 82 17.19 2.37 11.55
N LEU A 83 18.04 2.92 10.68
CA LEU A 83 18.27 4.36 10.63
C LEU A 83 17.00 5.13 10.23
N ILE A 84 16.23 4.58 9.28
CA ILE A 84 14.95 5.16 8.85
C ILE A 84 13.97 5.15 10.04
N ALA A 85 13.78 4.00 10.70
CA ALA A 85 12.88 3.89 11.83
C ALA A 85 13.29 4.82 13.00
N GLU A 86 14.58 4.97 13.29
CA GLU A 86 15.05 5.89 14.33
C GLU A 86 14.72 7.35 13.99
N THR A 87 14.91 7.73 12.73
CA THR A 87 14.63 9.09 12.24
C THR A 87 13.14 9.40 12.37
N TYR A 88 12.28 8.56 11.80
CA TYR A 88 10.84 8.79 11.75
C TYR A 88 10.13 8.53 13.08
N SER A 89 10.72 7.76 14.01
CA SER A 89 10.18 7.58 15.36
C SER A 89 10.01 8.93 16.08
N LYS A 90 10.96 9.86 15.87
CA LYS A 90 10.92 11.20 16.47
C LYS A 90 9.86 12.08 15.80
N ASP A 91 9.78 12.04 14.49
CA ASP A 91 8.89 12.88 13.70
C ASP A 91 7.42 12.47 13.86
N LEU A 92 7.15 11.16 13.92
CA LEU A 92 5.80 10.60 14.04
C LEU A 92 5.36 10.34 15.48
N GLY A 93 6.29 10.41 16.45
CA GLY A 93 6.02 10.06 17.84
C GLY A 93 5.66 8.59 18.06
N LEU A 94 6.02 7.71 17.12
CA LEU A 94 5.77 6.27 17.19
C LEU A 94 6.98 5.52 17.75
N PRO A 95 6.78 4.38 18.44
CA PRO A 95 7.89 3.54 18.89
C PRO A 95 8.76 3.08 17.73
N TYR A 96 10.08 3.24 17.88
CA TYR A 96 11.08 2.73 16.93
C TYR A 96 10.81 1.29 16.48
N SER A 97 10.48 0.39 17.42
CA SER A 97 10.21 -1.01 17.13
C SER A 97 9.00 -1.24 16.24
N GLU A 98 7.96 -0.40 16.38
CA GLU A 98 6.75 -0.49 15.57
C GLU A 98 7.02 -0.05 14.13
N LEU A 99 7.76 1.05 13.95
CA LEU A 99 8.18 1.50 12.62
C LEU A 99 9.12 0.51 11.93
N LEU A 100 10.04 -0.09 12.68
CA LEU A 100 10.95 -1.09 12.13
C LEU A 100 10.21 -2.35 11.68
N SER A 101 9.28 -2.87 12.49
CA SER A 101 8.42 -3.99 12.13
C SER A 101 7.52 -3.63 10.93
N TYR A 102 6.95 -2.42 10.91
CA TYR A 102 6.18 -1.95 9.76
C TYR A 102 6.98 -2.00 8.45
N LEU A 103 8.21 -1.48 8.46
CA LEU A 103 9.07 -1.45 7.28
C LEU A 103 9.63 -2.83 6.87
N ARG A 104 9.84 -3.75 7.81
CA ARG A 104 10.49 -5.05 7.52
C ARG A 104 9.52 -6.22 7.37
N GLU A 105 8.40 -6.17 8.06
CA GLU A 105 7.51 -7.32 8.28
C GLU A 105 6.11 -7.08 7.71
N ASN A 106 5.58 -5.85 7.81
CA ASN A 106 4.21 -5.57 7.36
C ASN A 106 4.12 -5.19 5.89
N ILE A 107 5.17 -4.58 5.31
CA ILE A 107 5.21 -4.23 3.89
C ILE A 107 5.90 -5.32 3.08
N CYS A 108 5.18 -5.87 2.10
CA CYS A 108 5.79 -6.64 1.02
C CYS A 108 6.17 -5.70 -0.14
N TYR A 109 7.45 -5.69 -0.52
CA TYR A 109 7.97 -4.85 -1.60
C TYR A 109 8.18 -5.61 -2.91
N GLU A 110 7.73 -6.85 -2.98
CA GLU A 110 7.83 -7.71 -4.15
C GLU A 110 6.44 -8.02 -4.68
N LEU A 111 6.33 -8.01 -6.02
CA LEU A 111 5.11 -8.37 -6.70
C LEU A 111 5.17 -9.84 -7.11
N ASP A 112 4.94 -10.71 -6.12
CA ASP A 112 4.85 -12.16 -6.31
C ASP A 112 3.52 -12.59 -6.98
N GLU A 113 3.32 -13.90 -7.16
CA GLU A 113 2.13 -14.45 -7.81
C GLU A 113 0.84 -14.17 -7.02
N ASP A 114 0.90 -14.22 -5.70
CA ASP A 114 -0.26 -13.98 -4.81
C ASP A 114 -0.69 -12.51 -4.87
N MET A 115 0.27 -11.59 -4.86
CA MET A 115 0.03 -10.16 -5.03
C MET A 115 -0.50 -9.83 -6.44
N ARG A 116 0.01 -10.50 -7.48
CA ARG A 116 -0.51 -10.36 -8.86
C ARG A 116 -1.95 -10.82 -8.98
N ALA A 117 -2.27 -12.01 -8.44
CA ALA A 117 -3.62 -12.53 -8.44
C ALA A 117 -4.59 -11.60 -7.69
N GLY A 118 -4.15 -11.05 -6.55
CA GLY A 118 -4.92 -10.06 -5.79
C GLY A 118 -5.18 -8.78 -6.58
N LEU A 119 -4.17 -8.24 -7.26
CA LEU A 119 -4.30 -7.04 -8.08
C LEU A 119 -5.20 -7.25 -9.31
N ASP A 120 -5.10 -8.41 -9.96
CA ASP A 120 -5.99 -8.78 -11.06
C ASP A 120 -7.45 -8.89 -10.59
N LEU A 121 -7.68 -9.52 -9.44
CA LEU A 121 -9.01 -9.59 -8.84
C LEU A 121 -9.55 -8.20 -8.49
N PHE A 122 -8.71 -7.32 -7.95
CA PHE A 122 -9.08 -5.94 -7.65
C PHE A 122 -9.57 -5.21 -8.90
N TYR A 123 -8.86 -5.30 -10.03
CA TYR A 123 -9.30 -4.69 -11.29
C TYR A 123 -10.59 -5.30 -11.84
N GLN A 124 -10.76 -6.62 -11.73
CA GLN A 124 -12.01 -7.27 -12.12
C GLN A 124 -13.19 -6.79 -11.28
N LEU A 125 -13.01 -6.63 -9.96
CA LEU A 125 -14.04 -6.10 -9.06
C LEU A 125 -14.34 -4.64 -9.34
N ALA A 126 -13.31 -3.79 -9.53
CA ALA A 126 -13.47 -2.39 -9.87
C ALA A 126 -14.29 -2.23 -11.16
N HIS A 127 -14.00 -3.03 -12.19
CA HIS A 127 -14.79 -3.04 -13.42
C HIS A 127 -16.22 -3.55 -13.19
N ARG A 128 -16.39 -4.68 -12.50
CA ARG A 128 -17.71 -5.26 -12.19
C ARG A 128 -18.64 -4.29 -11.46
N HIS A 129 -18.08 -3.45 -10.58
CA HIS A 129 -18.81 -2.45 -9.82
C HIS A 129 -18.88 -1.07 -10.50
N GLY A 130 -18.38 -0.93 -11.74
CA GLY A 130 -18.45 0.31 -12.51
C GLY A 130 -17.52 1.43 -12.00
N LEU A 131 -16.51 1.09 -11.19
CA LEU A 131 -15.48 2.01 -10.71
C LEU A 131 -14.35 2.20 -11.73
N ALA A 132 -14.22 1.28 -12.69
CA ALA A 132 -13.30 1.38 -13.82
C ALA A 132 -14.02 0.94 -15.11
N GLU A 133 -13.77 1.65 -16.22
CA GLU A 133 -14.37 1.33 -17.53
C GLU A 133 -14.00 -0.07 -18.01
N THR A 134 -12.79 -0.52 -17.71
CA THR A 134 -12.23 -1.80 -18.14
C THR A 134 -11.26 -2.34 -17.09
N ALA A 135 -11.21 -3.65 -16.90
CA ALA A 135 -10.10 -4.31 -16.20
C ALA A 135 -8.92 -4.48 -17.17
N ARG A 136 -8.05 -3.47 -17.27
CA ARG A 136 -6.91 -3.50 -18.20
C ARG A 136 -5.80 -4.40 -17.64
N PRO A 137 -5.19 -5.27 -18.47
CA PRO A 137 -4.02 -6.02 -18.04
C PRO A 137 -2.84 -5.08 -17.79
N LEU A 138 -2.01 -5.42 -16.81
CA LEU A 138 -0.78 -4.69 -16.51
C LEU A 138 0.25 -4.92 -17.61
N LYS A 139 0.96 -3.85 -17.97
CA LYS A 139 2.14 -3.91 -18.84
C LYS A 139 3.37 -3.57 -18.01
N PHE A 140 4.29 -4.52 -17.88
CA PHE A 140 5.55 -4.30 -17.18
C PHE A 140 6.64 -3.86 -18.15
N VAL A 141 7.43 -2.87 -17.74
CA VAL A 141 8.60 -2.40 -18.49
C VAL A 141 9.69 -3.49 -18.44
N GLY A 142 10.35 -3.74 -19.57
CA GLY A 142 11.46 -4.69 -19.64
C GLY A 142 11.08 -6.15 -19.89
N GLY A 143 9.78 -6.47 -20.02
CA GLY A 143 9.26 -7.74 -20.53
C GLY A 143 9.94 -9.00 -19.99
N ALA A 144 9.39 -9.59 -18.94
CA ALA A 144 9.45 -11.03 -18.74
C ALA A 144 8.25 -11.49 -17.91
N GLU A 145 7.59 -12.54 -18.40
CA GLU A 145 6.90 -13.52 -17.57
C GLU A 145 7.77 -13.81 -16.35
N VAL A 146 7.22 -13.64 -15.15
CA VAL A 146 7.82 -14.24 -13.97
C VAL A 146 7.59 -15.73 -14.13
N VAL A 147 8.68 -16.45 -14.34
CA VAL A 147 8.69 -17.91 -14.45
C VAL A 147 8.16 -18.48 -13.13
N ALA A 148 7.21 -19.40 -13.25
CA ALA A 148 6.59 -20.19 -12.18
C ALA A 148 7.59 -20.95 -11.29
#